data_AF-A0A1H4Z1G8-F1
#
_entry.id   AF-A0A1H4Z1G8-F1
#
_cell.length_a   1.000
_cell.length_b   1.000
_cell.length_c   1.000
_cell.angle_alpha   90.00
_cell.angle_beta   90.00
_cell.angle_gamma   90.00
#
_symmetry.space_group_name_H-M   'P 1'
#
loop_
_entity.id
_entity.type
_entity.pdbx_description
1 polymer ?
#
loop_
_entity_poly.entity_id
_entity_poly.type
_entity_poly.pdbx_seq_one_letter_code
_entity_poly.pdbx_strand_id
1 'polypeptide(L)'
;MGNSRAYAVFRTTDADEAYARARRLVALLAEVEDEAYVEAEVRTVGEARRIARLLPDAAVDRVEAACDPVTGEYLDLDLVLDAAGDDEIRAELPLCLSAEVPAATVGPELVRALGDGPSGVDWHGRWPDDPETGARGFGKYDGVQLVLHGDRARIDAWTPHHTVFLHLDKWADLPRARKLAARAGCEVLGDVQIGW
;
A
#
# COMPACT_ATOMS: atom_id res chain seq x y z
N MET A 1 15.51 9.88 10.41
CA MET A 1 14.49 9.36 9.47
C MET A 1 15.10 8.20 8.68
N GLY A 2 14.30 7.25 8.22
CA GLY A 2 14.75 6.08 7.48
C GLY A 2 13.55 5.21 7.15
N ASN A 3 13.71 4.29 6.21
CA ASN A 3 12.60 3.53 5.67
C ASN A 3 12.58 2.12 6.25
N SER A 4 11.40 1.52 6.31
CA SER A 4 11.21 0.11 6.59
C SER A 4 11.92 -0.77 5.55
N ARG A 5 12.25 -2.00 5.96
CA ARG A 5 12.66 -3.07 5.05
C ARG A 5 11.42 -3.85 4.64
N ALA A 6 11.07 -3.81 3.37
CA ALA A 6 9.93 -4.51 2.81
C ALA A 6 10.39 -5.83 2.18
N TYR A 7 9.82 -6.94 2.63
CA TYR A 7 10.08 -8.27 2.08
C TYR A 7 8.82 -8.75 1.37
N ALA A 8 8.88 -8.99 0.06
CA ALA A 8 7.81 -9.69 -0.63
C ALA A 8 7.70 -11.09 -0.01
N VAL A 9 6.51 -11.52 0.38
CA VAL A 9 6.29 -12.82 1.05
C VAL A 9 5.24 -13.69 0.37
N PHE A 10 4.46 -13.09 -0.52
CA PHE A 10 3.46 -13.79 -1.30
C PHE A 10 3.20 -13.04 -2.60
N ARG A 11 3.01 -13.78 -3.69
CA ARG A 11 2.66 -13.23 -5.00
C ARG A 11 1.68 -14.14 -5.70
N THR A 12 0.63 -13.57 -6.26
CA THR A 12 -0.42 -14.30 -7.00
C THR A 12 -1.03 -13.39 -8.05
N THR A 13 -1.86 -13.93 -8.95
CA THR A 13 -2.72 -13.14 -9.85
C THR A 13 -4.17 -13.07 -9.35
N ASP A 14 -4.43 -13.58 -8.14
CA ASP A 14 -5.75 -13.57 -7.50
C ASP A 14 -5.76 -12.55 -6.34
N ALA A 15 -6.50 -11.46 -6.51
CA ALA A 15 -6.60 -10.39 -5.51
C ALA A 15 -7.20 -10.87 -4.17
N ASP A 16 -8.15 -11.81 -4.20
CA ASP A 16 -8.76 -12.33 -2.98
C ASP A 16 -7.78 -13.21 -2.20
N GLU A 17 -6.99 -14.00 -2.92
CA GLU A 17 -5.93 -14.79 -2.29
C GLU A 17 -4.85 -13.89 -1.71
N ALA A 18 -4.42 -12.84 -2.43
CA ALA A 18 -3.45 -11.87 -1.94
C ALA A 18 -3.96 -11.16 -0.66
N TYR A 19 -5.21 -10.70 -0.67
CA TYR A 19 -5.85 -10.10 0.50
C TYR A 19 -5.93 -11.09 1.68
N ALA A 20 -6.36 -12.33 1.43
CA ALA A 20 -6.41 -13.34 2.48
C ALA A 20 -5.04 -13.60 3.11
N ARG A 21 -3.95 -13.56 2.34
CA ARG A 21 -2.58 -13.67 2.85
C ARG A 21 -2.13 -12.45 3.63
N ALA A 22 -2.42 -11.25 3.15
CA ALA A 22 -2.16 -10.01 3.88
C ALA A 22 -2.87 -10.03 5.25
N ARG A 23 -4.15 -10.41 5.29
CA ARG A 23 -4.92 -10.49 6.55
C ARG A 23 -4.37 -11.54 7.54
N ARG A 24 -3.83 -12.65 7.06
CA ARG A 24 -3.14 -13.63 7.93
C ARG A 24 -1.90 -13.03 8.57
N LEU A 25 -1.14 -12.22 7.84
CA LEU A 25 0.01 -11.50 8.39
C LEU A 25 -0.44 -10.42 9.38
N VAL A 26 -1.47 -9.63 9.05
CA VAL A 26 -2.01 -8.61 9.97
C VAL A 26 -2.44 -9.24 11.29
N ALA A 27 -3.06 -10.43 11.26
CA ALA A 27 -3.45 -11.16 12.47
C ALA A 27 -2.27 -11.63 13.34
N LEU A 28 -1.03 -11.57 12.84
CA LEU A 28 0.18 -11.89 13.61
C LEU A 28 0.79 -10.65 14.29
N LEU A 29 0.38 -9.44 13.92
CA LEU A 29 0.81 -8.22 14.60
C LEU A 29 0.31 -8.26 16.06
N ALA A 30 1.19 -7.88 16.99
CA ALA A 30 0.85 -7.79 18.41
C ALA A 30 -0.05 -6.59 18.69
N GLU A 31 0.14 -5.51 17.92
CA GLU A 31 -0.68 -4.31 17.91
C GLU A 31 -0.90 -3.93 16.45
N VAL A 32 -2.11 -3.53 16.09
CA VAL A 32 -2.46 -3.02 14.76
C VAL A 32 -3.03 -1.63 14.97
N GLU A 33 -2.65 -0.68 14.13
CA GLU A 33 -3.24 0.65 14.14
C GLU A 33 -4.71 0.59 13.72
N ASP A 34 -5.52 1.52 14.22
CA ASP A 34 -6.97 1.53 13.94
C ASP A 34 -7.28 1.95 12.49
N GLU A 35 -6.30 2.54 11.81
CA GLU A 35 -6.36 3.02 10.44
C GLU A 35 -5.45 2.18 9.52
N ALA A 36 -5.83 2.12 8.26
CA ALA A 36 -5.07 1.55 7.17
C ALA A 36 -4.99 2.58 6.06
N TYR A 37 -3.81 2.74 5.49
CA TYR A 37 -3.61 3.64 4.37
C TYR A 37 -3.95 2.91 3.07
N VAL A 38 -4.76 3.54 2.23
CA VAL A 38 -5.15 3.02 0.93
C VAL A 38 -4.75 4.03 -0.12
N GLU A 39 -4.10 3.57 -1.18
CA GLU A 39 -3.75 4.39 -2.34
C GLU A 39 -4.11 3.69 -3.65
N ALA A 40 -4.51 4.46 -4.66
CA ALA A 40 -4.86 3.93 -5.98
C ALA A 40 -4.49 4.90 -7.10
N GLU A 41 -3.79 4.39 -8.11
CA GLU A 41 -3.59 5.11 -9.36
C GLU A 41 -4.78 4.92 -10.30
N VAL A 42 -5.35 6.03 -10.75
CA VAL A 42 -6.46 6.05 -11.69
C VAL A 42 -6.01 6.65 -13.03
N ARG A 43 -6.40 6.02 -14.13
CA ARG A 43 -6.00 6.40 -15.51
C ARG A 43 -7.18 6.84 -16.36
N THR A 44 -8.39 6.74 -15.83
CA THR A 44 -9.62 7.16 -16.50
C THR A 44 -10.51 7.97 -15.55
N VAL A 45 -11.34 8.84 -16.12
CA VAL A 45 -12.34 9.61 -15.37
C VAL A 45 -13.31 8.69 -14.62
N GLY A 46 -13.69 7.56 -15.23
CA GLY A 46 -14.57 6.58 -14.62
C GLY A 46 -13.96 5.91 -13.38
N GLU A 47 -12.66 5.60 -13.43
CA GLU A 47 -11.91 5.11 -12.26
C GLU A 47 -11.80 6.18 -11.19
N ALA A 48 -11.39 7.41 -11.54
CA ALA A 48 -11.28 8.52 -10.59
C ALA A 48 -12.59 8.73 -9.81
N ARG A 49 -13.73 8.81 -10.52
CA ARG A 49 -15.05 8.95 -9.86
C ARG A 49 -15.44 7.73 -9.05
N ARG A 50 -15.06 6.52 -9.48
CA ARG A 50 -15.36 5.29 -8.73
C ARG A 50 -14.58 5.26 -7.43
N ILE A 51 -13.27 5.50 -7.47
CA ILE A 51 -12.40 5.49 -6.29
C ILE A 51 -12.76 6.63 -5.35
N ALA A 52 -13.05 7.83 -5.84
CA ALA A 52 -13.50 8.94 -4.99
C ALA A 52 -14.78 8.60 -4.19
N ARG A 53 -15.70 7.81 -4.75
CA ARG A 53 -16.88 7.34 -4.00
C ARG A 53 -16.55 6.28 -2.94
N LEU A 54 -15.48 5.51 -3.14
CA LEU A 54 -15.01 4.51 -2.17
C LEU A 54 -14.21 5.17 -1.05
N LEU A 55 -13.47 6.23 -1.38
CA LEU A 55 -12.59 6.99 -0.50
C LEU A 55 -13.01 8.48 -0.55
N PRO A 56 -14.12 8.85 0.11
CA PRO A 56 -14.69 10.20 0.01
C PRO A 56 -13.77 11.31 0.52
N ASP A 57 -12.86 10.98 1.45
CA ASP A 57 -11.90 11.90 2.03
C ASP A 57 -10.50 11.75 1.42
N ALA A 58 -10.39 11.14 0.23
CA ALA A 58 -9.10 10.93 -0.41
C ALA A 58 -8.43 12.25 -0.81
N ALA A 59 -7.15 12.36 -0.48
CA ALA A 59 -6.26 13.29 -1.14
C ALA A 59 -6.13 12.91 -2.63
N VAL A 60 -6.00 13.91 -3.49
CA VAL A 60 -5.89 13.74 -4.94
C VAL A 60 -4.61 14.40 -5.39
N ASP A 61 -3.66 13.59 -5.87
CA ASP A 61 -2.37 14.03 -6.34
C ASP A 61 -2.11 13.56 -7.77
N ARG A 62 -1.13 14.18 -8.44
CA ARG A 62 -0.60 13.64 -9.70
C ARG A 62 0.31 12.46 -9.38
N VAL A 63 0.25 11.39 -10.18
CA VAL A 63 1.19 10.25 -10.03
C VAL A 63 2.64 10.72 -10.17
N GLU A 64 2.88 11.64 -11.09
CA GLU A 64 4.16 12.32 -11.24
C GLU A 64 4.06 13.73 -10.67
N ALA A 65 4.93 14.02 -9.70
CA ALA A 65 4.98 15.34 -9.11
C ALA A 65 5.30 16.38 -10.18
N ALA A 66 4.43 17.40 -10.29
CA ALA A 66 4.67 18.55 -11.14
C ALA A 66 5.46 19.59 -10.35
N CYS A 67 6.51 20.13 -10.97
CA CYS A 67 7.25 21.27 -10.42
C CYS A 67 7.06 22.49 -11.33
N ASP A 68 7.02 23.67 -10.73
CA ASP A 68 7.17 24.92 -11.46
C ASP A 68 8.54 24.89 -12.16
N PRO A 69 8.61 25.04 -13.50
CA PRO A 69 9.86 24.89 -14.24
C PRO A 69 10.85 26.04 -14.00
N VAL A 70 10.40 27.14 -13.38
CA VAL A 70 11.19 28.34 -13.08
C VAL A 70 11.69 28.33 -11.63
N THR A 71 10.83 28.03 -10.66
CA THR A 71 11.20 28.03 -9.22
C THR A 71 11.66 26.65 -8.74
N GLY A 72 11.24 25.58 -9.41
CA GLY A 72 11.46 24.19 -8.99
C GLY A 72 10.55 23.76 -7.84
N GLU A 73 9.59 24.60 -7.42
CA GLU A 73 8.66 24.29 -6.33
C GLU A 73 7.60 23.29 -6.79
N TYR A 74 7.15 22.43 -5.88
CA TYR A 74 6.06 21.50 -6.15
C TYR A 74 4.75 22.25 -6.40
N LEU A 75 4.03 21.83 -7.44
CA LEU A 75 2.72 22.36 -7.77
C LEU A 75 1.65 21.45 -7.19
N ASP A 76 0.98 21.94 -6.17
CA ASP A 76 -0.19 21.28 -5.59
C ASP A 76 -1.29 21.13 -6.65
N LEU A 77 -2.06 20.05 -6.55
CA LEU A 77 -3.22 19.79 -7.38
C LEU A 77 -4.49 20.19 -6.62
N ASP A 78 -5.09 21.32 -7.00
CA ASP A 78 -6.36 21.78 -6.42
C ASP A 78 -7.55 21.20 -7.21
N LEU A 79 -7.65 19.86 -7.27
CA LEU A 79 -8.71 19.15 -7.99
C LEU A 79 -9.69 18.50 -7.00
N VAL A 80 -10.91 19.03 -6.94
CA VAL A 80 -12.02 18.43 -6.18
C VAL A 80 -12.87 17.55 -7.10
N LEU A 81 -12.67 16.24 -7.06
CA LEU A 81 -13.26 15.28 -8.00
C LEU A 81 -14.81 15.32 -8.06
N ASP A 82 -15.47 15.62 -6.94
CA ASP A 82 -16.93 15.71 -6.87
C ASP A 82 -17.50 16.95 -7.57
N ALA A 83 -16.73 18.05 -7.60
CA ALA A 83 -17.13 19.29 -8.24
C ALA A 83 -16.63 19.42 -9.69
N ALA A 84 -15.50 18.76 -10.00
CA ALA A 84 -14.85 18.84 -11.30
C ALA A 84 -15.67 18.16 -12.41
N GLY A 85 -15.66 18.79 -13.59
CA GLY A 85 -16.17 18.20 -14.82
C GLY A 85 -15.25 17.09 -15.35
N ASP A 86 -15.80 16.21 -16.20
CA ASP A 86 -15.04 15.09 -16.76
C ASP A 86 -13.82 15.55 -17.59
N ASP A 87 -13.89 16.70 -18.24
CA ASP A 87 -12.78 17.26 -19.03
C ASP A 87 -11.66 17.80 -18.13
N GLU A 88 -11.99 18.39 -16.98
CA GLU A 88 -11.02 18.85 -15.99
C GLU A 88 -10.28 17.65 -15.38
N ILE A 89 -11.01 16.61 -14.97
CA ILE A 89 -10.40 15.38 -14.47
C ILE A 89 -9.49 14.77 -15.54
N ARG A 90 -9.96 14.69 -16.79
CA ARG A 90 -9.18 14.09 -17.88
C ARG A 90 -7.87 14.81 -18.15
N ALA A 91 -7.82 16.13 -17.95
CA ALA A 91 -6.62 16.93 -18.16
C ALA A 91 -5.51 16.62 -17.15
N GLU A 92 -5.87 16.14 -15.96
CA GLU A 92 -4.93 15.88 -14.86
C GLU A 92 -4.53 14.40 -14.71
N LEU A 93 -5.15 13.49 -15.47
CA LEU A 93 -4.80 12.07 -15.43
C LEU A 93 -3.36 11.82 -15.94
N PRO A 94 -2.63 10.84 -15.36
CA PRO A 94 -3.06 9.94 -14.28
C PRO A 94 -2.98 10.59 -12.89
N LEU A 95 -3.91 10.19 -12.01
CA LEU A 95 -4.01 10.68 -10.64
C LEU A 95 -3.72 9.56 -9.63
N CYS A 96 -3.20 9.91 -8.47
CA CYS A 96 -3.14 9.07 -7.29
C CYS A 96 -4.20 9.56 -6.28
N LEU A 97 -5.07 8.67 -5.82
CA LEU A 97 -6.00 8.96 -4.74
C LEU A 97 -5.55 8.18 -3.51
N SER A 98 -5.44 8.84 -2.36
CA SER A 98 -5.03 8.19 -1.12
C SER A 98 -5.81 8.65 0.10
N ALA A 99 -6.05 7.72 1.03
CA ALA A 99 -6.79 8.00 2.25
C ALA A 99 -6.37 7.06 3.39
N GLU A 100 -6.39 7.57 4.62
CA GLU A 100 -6.47 6.73 5.81
C GLU A 100 -7.93 6.31 6.02
N VAL A 101 -8.17 5.02 6.13
CA VAL A 101 -9.52 4.47 6.39
C VAL A 101 -9.48 3.57 7.62
N PRO A 102 -10.57 3.41 8.37
CA PRO A 102 -10.56 2.48 9.50
C PRO A 102 -10.18 1.06 9.04
N ALA A 103 -9.16 0.46 9.66
CA ALA A 103 -8.60 -0.83 9.21
C ALA A 103 -9.66 -1.95 9.14
N ALA A 104 -10.73 -1.85 9.92
CA ALA A 104 -11.87 -2.77 9.92
C ALA A 104 -12.76 -2.69 8.67
N THR A 105 -12.75 -1.57 7.93
CA THR A 105 -13.55 -1.41 6.69
C THR A 105 -12.84 -1.98 5.46
N VAL A 106 -11.55 -2.28 5.57
CA VAL A 106 -10.74 -2.87 4.49
C VAL A 106 -11.07 -4.36 4.34
N GLY A 107 -12.15 -4.63 3.62
CA GLY A 107 -12.63 -5.94 3.24
C GLY A 107 -12.22 -6.37 1.82
N PRO A 108 -12.49 -7.63 1.44
CA PRO A 108 -12.25 -8.11 0.07
C PRO A 108 -13.07 -7.34 -0.97
N GLU A 109 -14.22 -6.79 -0.58
CA GLU A 109 -15.04 -5.94 -1.46
C GLU A 109 -14.34 -4.63 -1.83
N LEU A 110 -13.68 -3.98 -0.87
CA LEU A 110 -12.88 -2.77 -1.13
C LEU A 110 -11.72 -3.10 -2.07
N VAL A 111 -10.98 -4.18 -1.77
CA VAL A 111 -9.85 -4.64 -2.59
C VAL A 111 -10.26 -4.88 -4.05
N ARG A 112 -11.38 -5.55 -4.28
CA ARG A 112 -11.91 -5.74 -5.65
C ARG A 112 -12.36 -4.43 -6.29
N ALA A 113 -12.88 -3.50 -5.51
CA ALA A 113 -13.41 -2.23 -6.00
C ALA A 113 -12.31 -1.22 -6.42
N LEU A 114 -11.09 -1.36 -5.89
CA LEU A 114 -9.90 -0.64 -6.37
C LEU A 114 -9.68 -0.89 -7.87
N GLY A 115 -9.98 -2.11 -8.33
CA GLY A 115 -10.04 -2.46 -9.76
C GLY A 115 -8.67 -2.72 -10.36
N ASP A 116 -8.54 -2.49 -11.67
CA ASP A 116 -7.39 -2.95 -12.48
C ASP A 116 -6.16 -2.02 -12.42
N GLY A 117 -6.26 -0.88 -11.73
CA GLY A 117 -5.15 0.05 -11.55
C GLY A 117 -4.17 -0.40 -10.46
N PRO A 118 -2.87 -0.06 -10.56
CA PRO A 118 -1.93 -0.20 -9.46
C PRO A 118 -2.47 0.48 -8.20
N SER A 119 -2.53 -0.26 -7.11
CA SER A 119 -3.10 0.21 -5.84
C SER A 119 -2.47 -0.50 -4.65
N GLY A 120 -2.57 0.12 -3.49
CA GLY A 120 -1.86 -0.26 -2.27
C GLY A 120 -2.78 -0.20 -1.08
N VAL A 121 -2.57 -1.12 -0.14
CA VAL A 121 -3.23 -1.12 1.16
C VAL A 121 -2.19 -1.46 2.22
N ASP A 122 -2.01 -0.56 3.16
CA ASP A 122 -1.00 -0.62 4.20
C ASP A 122 -1.65 -0.71 5.57
N TRP A 123 -1.30 -1.75 6.33
CA TRP A 123 -1.65 -1.89 7.73
C TRP A 123 -0.41 -1.74 8.59
N HIS A 124 -0.35 -0.65 9.33
CA HIS A 124 0.72 -0.39 10.29
C HIS A 124 0.42 -1.05 11.64
N GLY A 125 1.48 -1.30 12.39
CA GLY A 125 1.37 -1.94 13.69
C GLY A 125 2.71 -2.41 14.19
N ARG A 126 2.72 -3.27 15.21
CA ARG A 126 3.94 -3.78 15.81
C ARG A 126 3.97 -5.30 15.74
N TRP A 127 5.05 -5.87 15.21
CA TRP A 127 5.27 -7.31 15.30
C TRP A 127 5.54 -7.74 16.74
N PRO A 128 5.19 -8.97 17.13
CA PRO A 128 5.59 -9.50 18.43
C PRO A 128 7.11 -9.51 18.56
N ASP A 129 7.59 -9.32 19.78
CA ASP A 129 8.99 -9.52 20.11
C ASP A 129 9.39 -10.98 19.85
N ASP A 130 10.64 -11.18 19.41
CA ASP A 130 11.21 -12.51 19.21
C ASP A 130 12.20 -12.82 20.34
N PRO A 131 11.80 -13.64 21.34
CA PRO A 131 12.66 -13.93 22.48
C PRO A 131 13.90 -14.75 22.11
N GLU A 132 13.88 -15.48 20.99
CA GLU A 132 15.00 -16.32 20.56
C GLU A 132 16.17 -15.48 20.03
N THR A 133 15.85 -14.38 19.34
CA THR A 133 16.83 -13.49 18.70
C THR A 133 17.00 -12.17 19.44
N GLY A 134 16.12 -11.88 20.41
CA GLY A 134 16.05 -10.59 21.11
C GLY A 134 15.51 -9.45 20.25
N ALA A 135 15.06 -9.73 19.02
CA ALA A 135 14.52 -8.74 18.11
C ALA A 135 13.17 -8.23 18.62
N ARG A 136 12.97 -6.91 18.56
CA ARG A 136 11.75 -6.26 19.07
C ARG A 136 10.90 -5.76 17.92
N GLY A 137 9.59 -5.69 18.12
CA GLY A 137 8.72 -4.96 17.23
C GLY A 137 8.95 -3.45 17.32
N PHE A 138 8.79 -2.75 16.20
CA PHE A 138 8.94 -1.30 16.13
C PHE A 138 7.80 -0.68 15.31
N GLY A 139 6.77 -0.21 16.01
CA GLY A 139 5.48 0.21 15.42
C GLY A 139 5.58 1.15 14.22
N LYS A 140 6.57 2.06 14.23
CA LYS A 140 6.75 3.04 13.16
C LYS A 140 7.12 2.43 11.79
N TYR A 141 7.71 1.24 11.75
CA TYR A 141 8.20 0.63 10.49
C TYR A 141 7.56 -0.73 10.22
N ASP A 142 6.97 -1.33 11.23
CA ASP A 142 6.39 -2.65 11.15
C ASP A 142 4.98 -2.55 10.53
N GLY A 143 4.64 -3.55 9.73
CA GLY A 143 3.34 -3.59 9.11
C GLY A 143 3.27 -4.58 7.96
N VAL A 144 2.11 -4.58 7.31
CA VAL A 144 1.82 -5.40 6.15
C VAL A 144 1.33 -4.49 5.04
N GLN A 145 1.84 -4.72 3.84
CA GLN A 145 1.37 -4.02 2.65
C GLN A 145 0.84 -5.05 1.65
N LEU A 146 -0.27 -4.72 1.01
CA LEU A 146 -0.80 -5.40 -0.17
C LEU A 146 -0.70 -4.43 -1.34
N VAL A 147 0.13 -4.78 -2.32
CA VAL A 147 0.18 -4.07 -3.60
C VAL A 147 -0.60 -4.87 -4.64
N LEU A 148 -1.65 -4.28 -5.19
CA LEU A 148 -2.39 -4.81 -6.31
C LEU A 148 -1.75 -4.32 -7.62
N HIS A 149 -1.64 -5.23 -8.58
CA HIS A 149 -1.03 -4.95 -9.89
C HIS A 149 0.40 -4.41 -9.81
N GLY A 150 1.20 -4.93 -8.87
CA GLY A 150 2.59 -4.51 -8.64
C GLY A 150 3.45 -5.62 -8.04
N ASP A 151 4.73 -5.60 -8.40
CA ASP A 151 5.76 -6.53 -7.93
C ASP A 151 6.71 -5.93 -6.89
N ARG A 152 6.57 -4.63 -6.61
CA ARG A 152 7.42 -3.85 -5.71
C ARG A 152 6.62 -3.22 -4.58
N ALA A 153 7.31 -2.90 -3.48
CA ALA A 153 6.73 -2.27 -2.30
C ALA A 153 6.31 -0.81 -2.55
N ARG A 154 6.84 -0.19 -3.59
CA ARG A 154 6.31 1.07 -4.13
C ARG A 154 5.42 0.74 -5.30
N ILE A 155 4.27 1.38 -5.36
CA ILE A 155 3.44 1.36 -6.56
C ILE A 155 4.27 1.90 -7.73
N ASP A 156 4.35 1.11 -8.80
CA ASP A 156 5.08 1.42 -10.01
C ASP A 156 4.36 0.88 -11.25
N ALA A 157 5.09 0.35 -12.22
CA ALA A 157 4.52 -0.15 -13.45
C ALA A 157 3.52 -1.30 -13.18
N TRP A 158 2.38 -1.26 -13.86
CA TRP A 158 1.37 -2.29 -13.78
C TRP A 158 1.94 -3.68 -14.07
N THR A 159 1.57 -4.65 -13.23
CA THR A 159 1.83 -6.07 -13.46
C THR A 159 0.53 -6.87 -13.27
N PRO A 160 0.42 -8.11 -13.79
CA PRO A 160 -0.73 -8.97 -13.51
C PRO A 160 -0.71 -9.52 -12.07
N HIS A 161 0.29 -9.18 -11.25
CA HIS A 161 0.50 -9.77 -9.95
C HIS A 161 0.02 -8.85 -8.83
N HIS A 162 -0.46 -9.46 -7.76
CA HIS A 162 -0.70 -8.84 -6.47
C HIS A 162 0.35 -9.39 -5.50
N THR A 163 1.10 -8.50 -4.86
CA THR A 163 2.22 -8.86 -4.00
C THR A 163 1.95 -8.40 -2.57
N VAL A 164 2.14 -9.30 -1.61
CA VAL A 164 2.07 -9.00 -0.19
C VAL A 164 3.47 -8.80 0.35
N PHE A 165 3.68 -7.69 1.04
CA PHE A 165 4.93 -7.32 1.68
C PHE A 165 4.81 -7.36 3.19
N LEU A 166 5.89 -7.83 3.81
CA LEU A 166 6.11 -7.79 5.24
C LEU A 166 7.13 -6.70 5.52
N HIS A 167 6.70 -5.66 6.25
CA HIS A 167 7.55 -4.54 6.61
C HIS A 167 8.14 -4.76 7.99
N LEU A 168 9.45 -4.55 8.09
CA LEU A 168 10.19 -4.58 9.34
C LEU A 168 10.97 -3.29 9.53
N ASP A 169 11.38 -3.03 10.76
CA ASP A 169 12.35 -1.98 11.05
C ASP A 169 13.61 -2.05 10.17
N LYS A 170 14.25 -0.88 9.99
CA LYS A 170 15.42 -0.72 9.12
C LYS A 170 16.67 -1.52 9.50
N TRP A 171 16.72 -2.06 10.72
CA TRP A 171 17.79 -2.89 11.26
C TRP A 171 17.43 -4.38 11.26
N ALA A 172 16.15 -4.72 11.10
CA ALA A 172 15.66 -6.08 11.13
C ALA A 172 16.24 -6.96 10.02
N ASP A 173 16.48 -8.22 10.34
CA ASP A 173 17.18 -9.16 9.49
C ASP A 173 16.25 -10.14 8.75
N LEU A 174 16.82 -10.81 7.75
CA LEU A 174 16.11 -11.79 6.92
C LEU A 174 15.58 -13.00 7.73
N PRO A 175 16.30 -13.54 8.74
CA PRO A 175 15.76 -14.55 9.65
C PRO A 175 14.43 -14.15 10.30
N ARG A 176 14.30 -12.93 10.83
CA ARG A 176 13.04 -12.45 11.41
C ARG A 176 11.91 -12.42 10.37
N ALA A 177 12.19 -11.89 9.17
CA ALA A 177 11.22 -11.86 8.08
C ALA A 177 10.72 -13.26 7.69
N ARG A 178 11.65 -14.22 7.54
CA ARG A 178 11.32 -15.62 7.22
C ARG A 178 10.48 -16.29 8.31
N LYS A 179 10.80 -16.05 9.59
CA LYS A 179 10.05 -16.60 10.72
C LYS A 179 8.60 -16.10 10.74
N LEU A 180 8.39 -14.80 10.52
CA LEU A 180 7.04 -14.22 10.45
C LEU A 180 6.28 -14.66 9.21
N ALA A 181 6.92 -14.67 8.03
CA ALA A 181 6.31 -15.16 6.79
C ALA A 181 5.83 -16.61 6.92
N ALA A 182 6.67 -17.50 7.47
CA ALA A 182 6.34 -18.91 7.65
C ALA A 182 5.10 -19.11 8.55
N ARG A 183 4.89 -18.26 9.57
CA ARG A 183 3.71 -18.33 10.43
C ARG A 183 2.41 -18.01 9.70
N ALA A 184 2.45 -17.25 8.61
CA ALA A 184 1.32 -16.99 7.73
C ALA A 184 1.20 -17.99 6.56
N GLY A 185 2.09 -18.98 6.51
CA GLY A 185 2.20 -19.93 5.39
C GLY A 185 2.71 -19.26 4.11
N CYS A 186 3.64 -18.33 4.27
CA CYS A 186 4.28 -17.54 3.21
C CYS A 186 5.81 -17.76 3.26
N GLU A 187 6.52 -17.33 2.20
CA GLU A 187 7.98 -17.42 2.11
C GLU A 187 8.55 -16.12 1.56
N VAL A 188 9.73 -15.69 2.03
CA VAL A 188 10.35 -14.47 1.51
C VAL A 188 10.79 -14.68 0.06
N LEU A 189 10.31 -13.79 -0.82
CA LEU A 189 10.54 -13.78 -2.26
C LEU A 189 11.57 -12.71 -2.62
N GLY A 190 12.67 -13.13 -3.26
CA GLY A 190 13.69 -12.21 -3.76
C GLY A 190 14.42 -11.42 -2.68
N ASP A 191 14.98 -10.28 -3.09
CA ASP A 191 15.77 -9.40 -2.23
C ASP A 191 14.90 -8.39 -1.46
N VAL A 192 15.44 -7.89 -0.36
CA VAL A 192 14.81 -6.83 0.44
C VAL A 192 14.62 -5.55 -0.37
N GLN A 193 13.46 -4.91 -0.20
CA GLN A 193 13.12 -3.64 -0.83
C GLN A 193 13.05 -2.51 0.20
N ILE A 194 13.11 -1.29 -0.30
CA ILE A 194 12.87 -0.09 0.50
C ILE A 194 11.35 0.08 0.62
N GLY A 195 10.82 0.02 1.84
CA GLY A 195 9.42 0.31 2.13
C GLY A 195 9.17 1.80 2.43
N TRP A 196 8.14 2.07 3.23
CA TRP A 196 7.78 3.39 3.76
C TRP A 196 8.93 4.02 4.55
#